data_AF-A0AAC8Q838-F1
#
_entry.id   AF-A0AAC8Q838-F1
#
_cell.length_a   1.000
_cell.length_b   1.000
_cell.length_c   1.000
_cell.angle_alpha   90.00
_cell.angle_beta   90.00
_cell.angle_gamma   90.00
#
_symmetry.space_group_name_H-M   'P 1'
#
loop_
_entity.id
_entity.type
_entity.pdbx_description
1 polymer ?
#
loop_
_entity_poly.entity_id
_entity_poly.type
_entity_poly.pdbx_seq_one_letter_code
_entity_poly.pdbx_strand_id
1 'polypeptide(L)'
;MAIRFNIPEVAVQKGPTCWYYATKMLMRFHELIGPGQQLEAEWKSLHLVRKAITQLDSSKKRKEDIRDKLTEWMQKEPDGGKRAELREARLKLESATSTGRFHILDAFFKERVKSVQFGNREVDIQFLQDSLRSYGPLYASIYRLGAAYAMTDFDYVRDPMAQDQERYVYKLDGKCVVGGRHAVVIAGVDDNGNVYYKDPHTPHRFIMVHWNVLKPQLNSPGGSMGSSLFGRINCPSCSHLNRHA
;
A
#
# COMPACT_ATOMS: atom_id res chain seq x y z
N MET A 1 3.63 16.34 -19.52
CA MET A 1 3.12 14.96 -19.55
C MET A 1 2.66 14.50 -18.16
N ALA A 2 1.35 14.52 -17.93
CA ALA A 2 0.75 13.98 -16.70
C ALA A 2 0.66 12.44 -16.75
N ILE A 3 1.06 11.77 -15.66
CA ILE A 3 0.97 10.30 -15.49
C ILE A 3 -0.12 10.03 -14.47
N ARG A 4 -1.11 9.19 -14.80
CA ARG A 4 -2.07 8.74 -13.81
C ARG A 4 -2.66 7.37 -14.12
N PHE A 5 -2.68 6.53 -13.10
CA PHE A 5 -3.24 5.19 -13.15
C PHE A 5 -4.61 5.16 -12.43
N ASN A 6 -5.54 4.34 -12.94
CA ASN A 6 -6.85 4.13 -12.31
C ASN A 6 -6.75 3.18 -11.11
N ILE A 7 -6.88 3.68 -9.87
CA ILE A 7 -6.88 2.81 -8.68
C ILE A 7 -8.23 2.10 -8.60
N PRO A 8 -8.25 0.76 -8.49
CA PRO A 8 -9.47 0.02 -8.25
C PRO A 8 -10.03 0.33 -6.85
N GLU A 9 -11.35 0.26 -6.71
CA GLU A 9 -11.95 0.38 -5.38
C GLU A 9 -11.44 -0.74 -4.45
N VAL A 10 -11.13 -0.36 -3.22
CA VAL A 10 -10.85 -1.30 -2.13
C VAL A 10 -11.73 -0.98 -0.94
N ALA A 11 -12.02 -2.00 -0.13
CA ALA A 11 -12.72 -1.80 1.12
C ALA A 11 -11.93 -0.87 2.06
N VAL A 12 -12.65 -0.01 2.79
CA VAL A 12 -12.10 0.90 3.80
C VAL A 12 -11.31 0.11 4.85
N GLN A 13 -10.14 0.63 5.21
CA GLN A 13 -9.30 0.06 6.26
C GLN A 13 -10.06 -0.06 7.59
N LYS A 14 -9.97 -1.23 8.23
CA LYS A 14 -10.49 -1.48 9.60
C LYS A 14 -9.35 -1.87 10.55
N GLY A 15 -8.77 -0.94 11.31
CA GLY A 15 -7.70 -1.23 12.30
C GLY A 15 -6.28 -0.89 11.82
N PRO A 16 -5.21 -1.30 12.53
CA PRO A 16 -3.85 -0.71 12.40
C PRO A 16 -3.03 -1.22 11.20
N THR A 17 -3.66 -1.85 10.21
CA THR A 17 -2.99 -2.58 9.13
C THR A 17 -3.06 -1.84 7.80
N CYS A 18 -2.81 -0.54 7.80
CA CYS A 18 -2.80 0.29 6.58
C CYS A 18 -1.91 -0.28 5.47
N TRP A 19 -0.76 -0.87 5.84
CA TRP A 19 0.16 -1.50 4.90
C TRP A 19 -0.50 -2.64 4.10
N TYR A 20 -1.39 -3.42 4.71
CA TYR A 20 -2.10 -4.51 4.05
C TYR A 20 -3.04 -3.96 2.98
N TYR A 21 -3.82 -2.93 3.30
CA TYR A 21 -4.75 -2.34 2.35
C TYR A 21 -4.05 -1.56 1.23
N ALA A 22 -2.97 -0.85 1.54
CA ALA A 22 -2.13 -0.22 0.53
C ALA A 22 -1.52 -1.26 -0.42
N THR A 23 -1.03 -2.38 0.10
CA THR A 23 -0.57 -3.50 -0.72
C THR A 23 -1.72 -4.09 -1.56
N LYS A 24 -2.93 -4.22 -1.00
CA LYS A 24 -4.10 -4.70 -1.74
C LYS A 24 -4.41 -3.83 -2.94
N MET A 25 -4.42 -2.51 -2.74
CA MET A 25 -4.63 -1.54 -3.82
C MET A 25 -3.56 -1.70 -4.90
N LEU A 26 -2.29 -1.75 -4.48
CA LEU A 26 -1.16 -1.91 -5.36
C LEU A 26 -1.24 -3.22 -6.16
N MET A 27 -1.55 -4.35 -5.53
CA MET A 27 -1.66 -5.63 -6.23
C MET A 27 -2.85 -5.66 -7.21
N ARG A 28 -3.98 -5.03 -6.87
CA ARG A 28 -5.12 -4.92 -7.81
C ARG A 28 -4.81 -4.04 -9.01
N PHE A 29 -4.03 -2.98 -8.83
CA PHE A 29 -3.54 -2.16 -9.95
C PHE A 29 -2.74 -2.96 -10.97
N HIS A 30 -1.91 -3.85 -10.47
CA HIS A 30 -1.10 -4.74 -11.28
C HIS A 30 -1.87 -6.00 -11.71
N GLU A 31 -3.18 -6.05 -11.47
CA GLU A 31 -4.09 -7.16 -11.77
C GLU A 31 -3.61 -8.50 -11.21
N LEU A 32 -2.84 -8.49 -10.11
CA LEU A 32 -2.23 -9.69 -9.55
C LEU A 32 -3.17 -10.48 -8.62
N ILE A 33 -4.23 -9.82 -8.12
CA ILE A 33 -5.21 -10.40 -7.20
C ILE A 33 -6.64 -10.08 -7.67
N GLY A 34 -7.57 -11.02 -7.47
CA GLY A 34 -8.90 -11.02 -8.05
C GLY A 34 -9.36 -12.42 -8.46
N PRO A 35 -10.64 -12.59 -8.86
CA PRO A 35 -11.15 -13.87 -9.32
C PRO A 35 -10.31 -14.41 -10.50
N GLY A 36 -9.75 -15.62 -10.33
CA GLY A 36 -8.90 -16.27 -11.35
C GLY A 36 -7.46 -15.75 -11.42
N GLN A 37 -7.04 -14.84 -10.54
CA GLN A 37 -5.70 -14.27 -10.58
C GLN A 37 -4.66 -15.10 -9.83
N GLN A 38 -3.41 -15.01 -10.28
CA GLN A 38 -2.31 -15.87 -9.84
C GLN A 38 -2.04 -15.81 -8.33
N LEU A 39 -2.17 -14.63 -7.70
CA LEU A 39 -1.80 -14.43 -6.29
C LEU A 39 -2.99 -14.42 -5.33
N GLU A 40 -4.17 -14.84 -5.78
CA GLU A 40 -5.40 -14.79 -4.96
C GLU A 40 -5.32 -15.73 -3.75
N ALA A 41 -4.71 -16.91 -3.89
CA ALA A 41 -4.54 -17.85 -2.78
C ALA A 41 -3.59 -17.29 -1.70
N GLU A 42 -2.43 -16.80 -2.11
CA GLU A 42 -1.46 -16.15 -1.22
C GLU A 42 -2.07 -14.93 -0.53
N TRP A 43 -2.92 -14.17 -1.25
CA TRP A 43 -3.61 -13.02 -0.70
C TRP A 43 -4.62 -13.40 0.39
N LYS A 44 -5.38 -14.48 0.20
CA LYS A 44 -6.29 -15.03 1.23
C LYS A 44 -5.51 -15.51 2.46
N SER A 45 -4.39 -16.20 2.26
CA SER A 45 -3.53 -16.62 3.36
C SER A 45 -2.94 -15.43 4.11
N LEU A 46 -2.51 -14.36 3.42
CA LEU A 46 -2.05 -13.11 4.06
C LEU A 46 -3.18 -12.41 4.84
N HIS A 47 -4.41 -12.47 4.34
CA HIS A 47 -5.58 -11.90 5.03
C HIS A 47 -5.75 -12.49 6.43
N LEU A 48 -5.50 -13.80 6.59
CA LEU A 48 -5.57 -14.48 7.88
C LEU A 48 -4.50 -13.99 8.86
N VAL A 49 -3.25 -13.82 8.39
CA VAL A 49 -2.17 -13.21 9.19
C VAL A 49 -2.56 -11.81 9.64
N ARG A 50 -3.07 -10.99 8.72
CA ARG A 50 -3.54 -9.64 9.02
C ARG A 50 -4.67 -9.63 10.06
N LYS A 51 -5.63 -10.57 9.96
CA LYS A 51 -6.73 -10.70 10.91
C LYS A 51 -6.20 -11.07 12.30
N ALA A 52 -5.23 -11.99 12.38
CA ALA A 52 -4.60 -12.38 13.63
C ALA A 52 -3.89 -11.20 14.29
N ILE A 53 -3.06 -10.45 13.54
CA ILE A 53 -2.38 -9.23 14.01
C ILE A 53 -3.38 -8.18 14.54
N THR A 54 -4.55 -8.08 13.92
CA THR A 54 -5.59 -7.11 14.30
C THR A 54 -6.30 -7.50 15.60
N GLN A 55 -6.42 -8.80 15.89
CA GLN A 55 -7.06 -9.31 17.10
C GLN A 55 -6.10 -9.45 18.29
N LEU A 56 -4.79 -9.35 18.05
CA LEU A 56 -3.78 -9.40 19.11
C LEU A 56 -3.55 -7.99 19.68
N ASP A 57 -3.40 -7.94 21.00
CA ASP A 57 -3.01 -6.72 21.72
C ASP A 57 -1.65 -6.21 21.22
N SER A 58 -1.39 -4.91 21.39
CA SER A 58 -0.13 -4.27 20.95
C SER A 58 1.12 -4.93 21.55
N SER A 59 1.02 -5.51 22.75
CA SER A 59 2.10 -6.24 23.44
C SER A 59 2.31 -7.68 22.96
N LYS A 60 1.40 -8.22 22.14
CA LYS A 60 1.40 -9.62 21.66
C LYS A 60 1.47 -9.70 20.14
N LYS A 61 2.37 -8.92 19.53
CA LYS A 61 2.58 -8.89 18.07
C LYS A 61 3.90 -9.54 17.66
N ARG A 62 4.41 -10.46 18.48
CA ARG A 62 5.52 -11.31 18.08
C ARG A 62 5.03 -12.39 17.14
N LYS A 63 5.96 -13.00 16.44
CA LYS A 63 5.68 -13.99 15.41
C LYS A 63 4.98 -15.22 16.00
N GLU A 64 5.39 -15.61 17.20
CA GLU A 64 4.86 -16.73 17.97
C GLU A 64 3.40 -16.48 18.35
N ASP A 65 3.07 -15.29 18.84
CA ASP A 65 1.70 -14.93 19.24
C ASP A 65 0.73 -15.02 18.04
N ILE A 66 1.17 -14.57 16.86
CA ILE A 66 0.40 -14.66 15.61
C ILE A 66 0.25 -16.12 15.17
N ARG A 67 1.33 -16.91 15.23
CA ARG A 67 1.32 -18.34 14.87
C ARG A 67 0.38 -19.13 15.78
N ASP A 68 0.39 -18.85 17.07
CA ASP A 68 -0.44 -19.53 18.05
C ASP A 68 -1.91 -19.19 17.80
N LYS A 69 -2.23 -17.93 17.45
CA LYS A 69 -3.57 -17.52 17.05
C LYS A 69 -4.07 -18.23 15.79
N LEU A 70 -3.23 -18.37 14.77
CA LEU A 70 -3.56 -19.12 13.56
C LEU A 70 -3.78 -20.61 13.85
N THR A 71 -3.01 -21.18 14.79
CA THR A 71 -3.14 -22.58 15.21
C THR A 71 -4.45 -22.80 15.98
N GLU A 72 -4.82 -21.88 16.87
CA GLU A 72 -6.11 -21.88 17.58
C GLU A 72 -7.28 -21.89 16.58
N TRP A 73 -7.23 -21.05 15.55
CA TRP A 73 -8.26 -21.06 14.50
C TRP A 73 -8.27 -22.37 13.74
N MET A 74 -7.10 -22.89 13.35
CA MET A 74 -6.99 -24.14 12.59
C MET A 74 -7.58 -25.34 13.34
N GLN A 75 -7.52 -25.36 14.67
CA GLN A 75 -8.13 -26.41 15.50
C GLN A 75 -9.66 -26.30 15.59
N LYS A 76 -10.22 -25.10 15.36
CA LYS A 76 -11.66 -24.83 15.40
C LYS A 76 -12.35 -24.98 14.04
N GLU A 77 -11.57 -25.00 12.96
CA GLU A 77 -12.10 -25.16 11.61
C GLU A 77 -12.20 -26.64 11.23
N PRO A 78 -13.32 -27.09 10.63
CA PRO A 78 -13.43 -28.44 10.09
C PRO A 78 -12.41 -28.65 8.95
N ASP A 79 -12.07 -29.90 8.66
CA ASP A 79 -11.21 -30.22 7.52
C ASP A 79 -11.83 -29.69 6.22
N GLY A 80 -11.03 -28.94 5.45
CA GLY A 80 -11.49 -28.26 4.24
C GLY A 80 -10.60 -27.09 3.82
N GLY A 81 -11.09 -26.30 2.86
CA GLY A 81 -10.32 -25.23 2.21
C GLY A 81 -9.78 -24.19 3.19
N LYS A 82 -10.58 -23.76 4.17
CA LYS A 82 -10.17 -22.75 5.16
C LYS A 82 -9.07 -23.23 6.11
N ARG A 83 -9.05 -24.53 6.45
CA ARG A 83 -7.97 -25.13 7.23
C ARG A 83 -6.66 -25.18 6.45
N ALA A 84 -6.72 -25.40 5.13
CA ALA A 84 -5.56 -25.32 4.24
C ALA A 84 -5.01 -23.88 4.13
N GLU A 85 -5.88 -22.87 3.98
CA GLU A 85 -5.49 -21.45 3.99
C GLU A 85 -4.80 -21.05 5.30
N LEU A 86 -5.32 -21.50 6.45
CA LEU A 86 -4.70 -21.27 7.76
C LEU A 86 -3.32 -21.92 7.89
N ARG A 87 -3.17 -23.14 7.38
CA ARG A 87 -1.89 -23.85 7.34
C ARG A 87 -0.87 -23.10 6.48
N GLU A 88 -1.27 -22.67 5.28
CA GLU A 88 -0.40 -21.89 4.40
C GLU A 88 -0.01 -20.56 5.06
N ALA A 89 -0.98 -19.83 5.63
CA ALA A 89 -0.73 -18.58 6.35
C ALA A 89 0.33 -18.76 7.44
N ARG A 90 0.27 -19.88 8.18
CA ARG A 90 1.25 -20.22 9.22
C ARG A 90 2.62 -20.50 8.65
N LEU A 91 2.72 -21.34 7.61
CA LEU A 91 4.00 -21.69 6.97
C LEU A 91 4.68 -20.46 6.36
N LYS A 92 3.92 -19.61 5.68
CA LYS A 92 4.42 -18.35 5.12
C LYS A 92 4.90 -17.41 6.22
N LEU A 93 4.12 -17.24 7.29
CA LEU A 93 4.55 -16.47 8.45
C LEU A 93 5.84 -17.04 9.05
N GLU A 94 5.97 -18.36 9.20
CA GLU A 94 7.19 -19.03 9.70
C GLU A 94 8.42 -18.73 8.83
N SER A 95 8.26 -18.52 7.52
CA SER A 95 9.35 -18.11 6.64
C SER A 95 9.73 -16.63 6.73
N ALA A 96 8.88 -15.77 7.31
CA ALA A 96 9.19 -14.35 7.48
C ALA A 96 10.27 -14.15 8.57
N THR A 97 11.30 -13.34 8.31
CA THR A 97 12.40 -13.14 9.27
C THR A 97 11.99 -12.28 10.49
N SER A 98 10.91 -11.50 10.38
CA SER A 98 10.30 -10.79 11.51
C SER A 98 8.82 -10.48 11.24
N THR A 99 8.14 -9.86 12.20
CA THR A 99 6.76 -9.32 12.02
C THR A 99 6.73 -7.94 11.38
N GLY A 100 7.88 -7.42 10.93
CA GLY A 100 7.93 -6.21 10.12
C GLY A 100 7.16 -6.41 8.80
N ARG A 101 6.35 -5.41 8.42
CA ARG A 101 5.45 -5.47 7.25
C ARG A 101 6.12 -6.02 5.99
N PHE A 102 7.36 -5.63 5.71
CA PHE A 102 8.08 -6.06 4.51
C PHE A 102 8.50 -7.52 4.57
N HIS A 103 8.93 -8.00 5.74
CA HIS A 103 9.29 -9.41 5.91
C HIS A 103 8.06 -10.30 5.77
N ILE A 104 6.89 -9.84 6.23
CA ILE A 104 5.63 -10.52 5.98
C ILE A 104 5.31 -10.50 4.49
N LEU A 105 5.31 -9.33 3.83
CA LEU A 105 4.97 -9.24 2.41
C LEU A 105 5.90 -10.07 1.51
N ASP A 106 7.20 -10.05 1.77
CA ASP A 106 8.21 -10.82 1.03
C ASP A 106 8.01 -12.33 1.20
N ALA A 107 7.68 -12.78 2.42
CA ALA A 107 7.38 -14.20 2.67
C ALA A 107 6.19 -14.70 1.83
N PHE A 108 5.17 -13.86 1.63
CA PHE A 108 3.98 -14.22 0.87
C PHE A 108 4.17 -14.12 -0.65
N PHE A 109 4.78 -13.03 -1.12
CA PHE A 109 4.82 -12.68 -2.55
C PHE A 109 6.22 -12.67 -3.14
N LYS A 110 7.16 -13.43 -2.57
CA LYS A 110 8.55 -13.62 -3.01
C LYS A 110 8.81 -13.16 -4.45
N GLU A 111 9.70 -12.17 -4.60
CA GLU A 111 10.13 -11.59 -5.88
C GLU A 111 9.06 -10.87 -6.73
N ARG A 112 7.76 -11.03 -6.44
CA ARG A 112 6.64 -10.36 -7.11
C ARG A 112 6.38 -8.98 -6.51
N VAL A 113 6.53 -8.82 -5.20
CA VAL A 113 6.47 -7.53 -4.52
C VAL A 113 7.85 -7.26 -3.94
N LYS A 114 8.72 -6.58 -4.71
CA LYS A 114 10.04 -6.18 -4.22
C LYS A 114 9.90 -4.87 -3.48
N SER A 115 10.18 -4.86 -2.18
CA SER A 115 10.42 -3.61 -1.48
C SER A 115 11.73 -3.01 -2.01
N VAL A 116 11.65 -2.13 -3.00
CA VAL A 116 12.78 -1.27 -3.33
C VAL A 116 12.79 -0.20 -2.25
N GLN A 117 13.74 -0.30 -1.33
CA GLN A 117 14.09 0.84 -0.50
C GLN A 117 14.92 1.76 -1.40
N PHE A 118 14.49 3.00 -1.57
CA PHE A 118 15.20 3.94 -2.42
C PHE A 118 16.43 4.57 -1.72
N GLY A 119 16.97 3.86 -0.71
CA GLY A 119 18.15 4.24 0.05
C GLY A 119 17.99 5.56 0.80
N ASN A 120 19.12 6.19 1.14
CA ASN A 120 19.15 7.55 1.71
C ASN A 120 19.05 8.64 0.63
N ARG A 121 18.63 8.29 -0.60
CA ARG A 121 18.47 9.28 -1.66
C ARG A 121 17.23 10.14 -1.35
N GLU A 122 17.39 11.44 -1.52
CA GLU A 122 16.25 12.34 -1.51
C GLU A 122 15.33 12.00 -2.70
N VAL A 123 14.07 11.74 -2.40
CA VAL A 123 12.99 11.58 -3.37
C VAL A 123 12.65 12.98 -3.88
N ASP A 124 13.03 13.29 -5.11
CA ASP A 124 12.58 14.46 -5.87
C ASP A 124 11.38 14.10 -6.78
N ILE A 125 10.76 15.11 -7.41
CA ILE A 125 9.58 14.88 -8.26
C ILE A 125 9.92 14.11 -9.54
N GLN A 126 11.12 14.34 -10.10
CA GLN A 126 11.57 13.68 -11.32
C GLN A 126 11.74 12.18 -11.06
N PHE A 127 12.38 11.84 -9.96
CA PHE A 127 12.52 10.48 -9.47
C PHE A 127 11.18 9.80 -9.25
N LEU A 128 10.20 10.50 -8.67
CA LEU A 128 8.85 9.96 -8.50
C LEU A 128 8.19 9.68 -9.86
N GLN A 129 8.29 10.61 -10.81
CA GLN A 129 7.76 10.44 -12.16
C GLN A 129 8.42 9.26 -12.88
N ASP A 130 9.74 9.15 -12.83
CA ASP A 130 10.50 8.07 -13.48
C ASP A 130 10.17 6.71 -12.86
N SER A 131 9.97 6.69 -11.54
CA SER A 131 9.51 5.49 -10.83
C SER A 131 8.09 5.09 -11.26
N LEU A 132 7.17 6.05 -11.39
CA LEU A 132 5.81 5.80 -11.85
C LEU A 132 5.78 5.31 -13.31
N ARG A 133 6.64 5.84 -14.19
CA ARG A 133 6.78 5.38 -15.58
C ARG A 133 7.29 3.94 -15.64
N SER A 134 8.34 3.65 -14.88
CA SER A 134 9.03 2.36 -14.93
C SER A 134 8.23 1.23 -14.27
N TYR A 135 7.55 1.56 -13.17
CA TYR A 135 6.99 0.56 -12.27
C TYR A 135 5.47 0.64 -12.09
N GLY A 136 4.82 1.68 -12.61
CA GLY A 136 3.41 1.94 -12.32
C GLY A 136 3.22 2.55 -10.92
N PRO A 137 2.01 2.43 -10.34
CA PRO A 137 1.71 2.92 -9.00
C PRO A 137 2.71 2.43 -7.94
N LEU A 138 2.91 3.23 -6.90
CA LEU A 138 3.96 3.00 -5.90
C LEU A 138 3.36 3.02 -4.50
N TYR A 139 3.87 2.17 -3.63
CA TYR A 139 3.55 2.26 -2.21
C TYR A 139 4.39 3.37 -1.56
N ALA A 140 3.77 4.11 -0.65
CA ALA A 140 4.45 5.16 0.12
C ALA A 140 4.03 5.13 1.59
N SER A 141 4.98 5.40 2.46
CA SER A 141 4.86 5.43 3.91
C SER A 141 4.98 6.86 4.43
N ILE A 142 4.00 7.71 4.12
CA ILE A 142 4.01 9.13 4.51
C ILE A 142 3.58 9.32 5.97
N TYR A 143 3.88 10.45 6.60
CA TYR A 143 3.13 10.84 7.81
C TYR A 143 1.67 11.07 7.40
N ARG A 144 0.71 10.79 8.28
CA ARG A 144 -0.71 11.01 7.96
C ARG A 144 -0.91 12.47 7.55
N LEU A 145 -1.11 12.70 6.25
CA LEU A 145 -1.56 13.97 5.70
C LEU A 145 -3.03 14.13 6.06
N GLY A 146 -3.34 14.62 7.26
CA GLY A 146 -4.62 15.25 7.67
C GLY A 146 -5.93 14.46 7.56
N ALA A 147 -5.99 13.34 6.84
CA ALA A 147 -7.22 12.67 6.43
C ALA A 147 -7.98 12.02 7.59
N ALA A 148 -7.37 11.91 8.78
CA ALA A 148 -8.01 11.28 9.93
C ALA A 148 -8.86 12.24 10.78
N TYR A 149 -8.72 13.58 10.67
CA TYR A 149 -9.43 14.49 11.59
C TYR A 149 -9.91 15.84 11.03
N ALA A 150 -9.47 16.29 9.86
CA ALA A 150 -10.00 17.50 9.24
C ALA A 150 -10.78 17.16 7.97
N MET A 151 -11.91 16.46 8.13
CA MET A 151 -12.87 16.25 7.02
C MET A 151 -13.57 17.56 6.58
N THR A 152 -13.22 18.70 7.16
CA THR A 152 -13.85 20.00 6.96
C THR A 152 -13.20 20.86 5.87
N ASP A 153 -11.92 20.62 5.53
CA ASP A 153 -11.11 21.58 4.75
C ASP A 153 -10.61 20.98 3.42
N PHE A 154 -11.45 20.20 2.74
CA PHE A 154 -11.14 19.71 1.41
C PHE A 154 -11.93 20.45 0.36
N ASP A 155 -11.22 21.05 -0.59
CA ASP A 155 -11.83 21.52 -1.82
C ASP A 155 -12.09 20.32 -2.75
N TYR A 156 -13.34 20.20 -3.17
CA TYR A 156 -13.72 19.30 -4.24
C TYR A 156 -13.38 19.97 -5.56
N VAL A 157 -12.31 19.52 -6.19
CA VAL A 157 -11.94 20.00 -7.51
C VAL A 157 -12.27 18.93 -8.54
N ARG A 158 -12.78 19.37 -9.69
CA ARG A 158 -12.93 18.49 -10.84
C ARG A 158 -11.55 17.93 -11.16
N ASP A 159 -11.52 16.62 -11.32
CA ASP A 159 -10.32 15.90 -11.71
C ASP A 159 -9.81 16.45 -13.05
N PRO A 160 -8.65 17.13 -13.08
CA PRO A 160 -8.14 17.74 -14.31
C PRO A 160 -7.66 16.70 -15.32
N MET A 161 -7.55 15.43 -14.92
CA MET A 161 -7.12 14.32 -15.78
C MET A 161 -8.27 13.41 -16.22
N ALA A 162 -9.50 13.62 -15.73
CA ALA A 162 -10.66 12.84 -16.16
C ALA A 162 -11.22 13.44 -17.46
N GLN A 163 -10.87 12.82 -18.60
CA GLN A 163 -11.27 13.32 -19.92
C GLN A 163 -12.80 13.32 -20.12
N ASP A 164 -13.53 12.29 -19.62
CA ASP A 164 -14.97 12.14 -19.88
C ASP A 164 -15.81 11.66 -18.69
N GLN A 165 -15.24 11.64 -17.48
CA GLN A 165 -15.97 11.23 -16.28
C GLN A 165 -16.00 12.38 -15.28
N GLU A 166 -17.19 12.70 -14.74
CA GLU A 166 -17.32 13.57 -13.57
C GLU A 166 -16.65 12.90 -12.36
N ARG A 167 -15.33 13.01 -12.31
CA ARG A 167 -14.51 12.57 -11.19
C ARG A 167 -14.07 13.81 -10.42
N TYR A 168 -14.14 13.70 -9.11
CA TYR A 168 -13.68 14.72 -8.20
C TYR A 168 -12.53 14.18 -7.37
N VAL A 169 -11.53 15.03 -7.13
CA VAL A 169 -10.40 14.73 -6.26
C VAL A 169 -10.42 15.65 -5.06
N TYR A 170 -9.89 15.16 -3.95
CA TYR A 170 -9.73 15.92 -2.72
C TYR A 170 -8.44 16.72 -2.83
N LYS A 171 -8.55 18.03 -2.97
CA LYS A 171 -7.37 18.91 -2.95
C LYS A 171 -7.01 19.24 -1.51
N LEU A 172 -5.79 18.91 -1.11
CA LEU A 172 -5.27 19.25 0.21
C LEU A 172 -4.47 20.56 0.15
N ASP A 173 -5.05 21.63 0.68
CA ASP A 173 -4.41 22.95 0.72
C ASP A 173 -3.60 23.14 2.01
N GLY A 174 -2.35 22.67 1.97
CA GLY A 174 -1.25 23.32 2.70
C GLY A 174 -1.08 23.03 4.19
N LYS A 175 -1.86 22.16 4.82
CA LYS A 175 -1.63 21.78 6.24
C LYS A 175 -1.49 20.27 6.43
N CYS A 176 -0.25 19.84 6.64
CA CYS A 176 0.06 18.51 7.13
C CYS A 176 0.02 18.53 8.66
N VAL A 177 -1.00 17.90 9.25
CA VAL A 177 -0.95 17.58 10.69
C VAL A 177 0.00 16.40 10.87
N VAL A 178 1.05 16.56 11.66
CA VAL A 178 2.03 15.49 11.91
C VAL A 178 1.36 14.37 12.73
N GLY A 179 0.79 13.38 12.04
CA GLY A 179 0.30 12.12 12.63
C GLY A 179 1.30 10.98 12.44
N GLY A 180 1.06 9.81 13.03
CA GLY A 180 1.93 8.63 12.83
C GLY A 180 2.10 8.24 11.35
N ARG A 181 3.18 7.52 11.00
CA ARG A 181 3.41 7.01 9.64
C ARG A 181 2.23 6.15 9.16
N HIS A 182 1.88 6.30 7.89
CA HIS A 182 0.72 5.69 7.24
C HIS A 182 1.06 5.24 5.83
N ALA A 183 0.42 4.16 5.38
CA ALA A 183 0.67 3.56 4.08
C ALA A 183 -0.37 4.03 3.07
N VAL A 184 0.09 4.54 1.93
CA VAL A 184 -0.73 5.02 0.81
C VAL A 184 -0.21 4.45 -0.51
N VAL A 185 -0.97 4.62 -1.59
CA VAL A 185 -0.53 4.30 -2.96
C VAL A 185 -0.49 5.56 -3.80
N ILE A 186 0.70 5.98 -4.23
CA ILE A 186 0.88 7.06 -5.21
C ILE A 186 0.59 6.50 -6.59
N ALA A 187 -0.25 7.17 -7.36
CA ALA A 187 -0.73 6.70 -8.65
C ALA A 187 -0.69 7.75 -9.75
N GLY A 188 -0.15 8.93 -9.49
CA GLY A 188 0.09 9.87 -10.56
C GLY A 188 0.78 11.14 -10.13
N VAL A 189 1.32 11.84 -11.11
CA VAL A 189 1.86 13.19 -11.02
C VAL A 189 1.44 13.94 -12.28
N ASP A 190 0.93 15.16 -12.13
CA ASP A 190 0.64 16.04 -13.27
C ASP A 190 1.74 17.08 -13.52
N ASP A 191 1.56 17.86 -14.59
CA ASP A 191 2.52 18.87 -15.03
C ASP A 191 2.62 20.07 -14.11
N ASN A 192 1.62 20.26 -13.24
CA ASN A 192 1.61 21.32 -12.24
C ASN A 192 2.27 20.87 -10.93
N GLY A 193 2.88 19.68 -10.91
CA GLY A 193 3.51 19.13 -9.73
C GLY A 193 2.52 18.60 -8.69
N ASN A 194 1.25 18.37 -9.05
CA ASN A 194 0.32 17.70 -8.15
C ASN A 194 0.54 16.20 -8.18
N VAL A 195 0.55 15.59 -7.01
CA VAL A 195 0.66 14.16 -6.79
C VAL A 195 -0.71 13.60 -6.42
N TYR A 196 -1.10 12.53 -7.09
CA TYR A 196 -2.35 11.81 -6.86
C TYR A 196 -2.05 10.53 -6.10
N TYR A 197 -2.70 10.34 -4.95
CA TYR A 197 -2.57 9.12 -4.16
C TYR A 197 -3.92 8.63 -3.61
N LYS A 198 -3.97 7.35 -3.25
CA LYS A 198 -5.07 6.77 -2.48
C LYS A 198 -4.64 6.43 -1.07
N ASP A 199 -5.47 6.82 -0.13
CA ASP A 199 -5.38 6.43 1.25
C ASP A 199 -6.34 5.26 1.53
N PRO A 200 -5.89 4.15 2.14
CA PRO A 200 -6.76 3.07 2.57
C PRO A 200 -7.95 3.46 3.46
N HIS A 201 -7.90 4.59 4.15
CA HIS A 201 -9.01 5.13 4.94
C HIS A 201 -10.07 5.82 4.07
N THR A 202 -9.70 6.31 2.88
CA THR A 202 -10.60 6.99 1.93
C THR A 202 -10.53 6.34 0.54
N PRO A 203 -10.70 5.02 0.42
CA PRO A 203 -10.36 4.26 -0.78
C PRO A 203 -11.21 4.60 -2.02
N HIS A 204 -12.39 5.19 -1.83
CA HIS A 204 -13.25 5.63 -2.93
C HIS A 204 -12.74 6.90 -3.61
N ARG A 205 -11.78 7.63 -3.01
CA ARG A 205 -11.44 9.00 -3.43
C ARG A 205 -9.94 9.19 -3.63
N PHE A 206 -9.55 9.75 -4.77
CA PHE A 206 -8.17 10.21 -4.94
C PHE A 206 -7.96 11.48 -4.11
N ILE A 207 -6.79 11.54 -3.48
CA ILE A 207 -6.30 12.76 -2.84
C ILE A 207 -5.25 13.34 -3.77
N MET A 208 -5.40 14.63 -4.06
CA MET A 208 -4.48 15.43 -4.84
C MET A 208 -3.76 16.39 -3.89
N VAL A 209 -2.43 16.36 -3.95
CA VAL A 209 -1.58 17.21 -3.10
C VAL A 209 -0.43 17.75 -3.92
N HIS A 210 -0.09 19.03 -3.77
CA HIS A 210 1.08 19.59 -4.44
C HIS A 210 2.37 18.97 -3.91
N TRP A 211 3.35 18.72 -4.79
CA TRP A 211 4.63 18.09 -4.45
C TRP A 211 5.34 18.72 -3.25
N ASN A 212 5.32 20.06 -3.15
CA ASN A 212 5.95 20.78 -2.03
C ASN A 212 5.38 20.40 -0.65
N VAL A 213 4.15 19.92 -0.58
CA VAL A 213 3.52 19.45 0.66
C VAL A 213 3.89 17.99 0.95
N LEU A 214 3.99 17.16 -0.11
CA LEU A 214 4.28 15.73 0.02
C LEU A 214 5.77 15.43 0.21
N LYS A 215 6.65 16.19 -0.44
CA LYS A 215 8.11 16.01 -0.45
C LYS A 215 8.70 15.87 0.96
N PRO A 216 8.39 16.75 1.93
CA PRO A 216 8.93 16.60 3.28
C PRO A 216 8.51 15.28 3.94
N GLN A 217 7.30 14.78 3.64
CA GLN A 217 6.78 13.54 4.23
C GLN A 217 7.46 12.28 3.67
N LEU A 218 7.80 12.31 2.39
CA LEU A 218 8.53 11.23 1.72
C LEU A 218 10.00 11.17 2.13
N ASN A 219 10.60 12.32 2.38
CA ASN A 219 12.02 12.47 2.71
C ASN A 219 12.32 12.51 4.21
N SER A 220 11.30 12.61 5.05
CA SER A 220 11.50 12.63 6.50
C SER A 220 12.18 11.35 6.98
N PRO A 221 13.36 11.43 7.64
CA PRO A 221 14.05 10.27 8.19
C PRO A 221 13.20 9.71 9.33
N GLY A 222 12.50 8.61 9.10
CA GLY A 222 11.71 7.98 10.14
C GLY A 222 12.41 6.74 10.63
N GLY A 223 13.13 6.87 11.73
CA GLY A 223 13.81 5.75 12.37
C GLY A 223 14.70 4.95 11.41
N SER A 224 14.99 3.70 11.75
CA SER A 224 15.96 2.80 11.11
C SER A 224 15.72 2.45 9.62
N MET A 225 14.77 3.07 8.93
CA MET A 225 14.50 2.86 7.52
C MET A 225 14.42 4.21 6.79
N GLY A 226 15.55 4.63 6.22
CA GLY A 226 15.65 5.78 5.31
C GLY A 226 14.63 5.70 4.15
N SER A 227 14.19 6.87 3.70
CA SER A 227 13.16 7.18 2.68
C SER A 227 11.83 6.41 2.76
N SER A 228 10.70 7.11 2.64
CA SER A 228 9.36 6.54 2.88
C SER A 228 8.69 5.91 1.65
N LEU A 229 9.32 5.96 0.48
CA LEU A 229 8.78 5.37 -0.74
C LEU A 229 9.24 3.90 -0.81
N PHE A 230 8.32 2.95 -1.01
CA PHE A 230 8.69 1.54 -1.06
C PHE A 230 7.84 0.79 -2.06
N GLY A 231 8.41 -0.20 -2.74
CA GLY A 231 7.63 -1.21 -3.44
C GLY A 231 7.59 -1.02 -4.94
N ARG A 232 8.44 -1.79 -5.62
CA ARG A 232 8.26 -2.19 -7.01
C ARG A 232 7.45 -3.48 -7.01
N ILE A 233 6.34 -3.51 -7.72
CA ILE A 233 5.75 -4.80 -8.08
C ILE A 233 6.45 -5.27 -9.36
N ASN A 234 7.08 -6.44 -9.31
CA ASN A 234 7.55 -7.12 -10.50
C ASN A 234 6.35 -7.78 -11.19
N CYS A 235 5.53 -6.95 -11.81
CA CYS A 235 4.35 -7.37 -12.56
C CYS A 235 4.79 -7.74 -13.99
N PRO A 236 4.54 -8.98 -14.46
CA PRO A 236 4.82 -9.38 -15.83
C PRO A 236 4.17 -8.44 -16.85
N SER A 237 2.95 -7.96 -16.59
CA SER A 237 2.25 -7.01 -17.45
C SER A 237 2.94 -5.63 -17.51
N CYS A 238 3.66 -5.24 -16.46
CA CYS A 238 4.44 -4.00 -16.43
C CYS A 238 5.90 -4.18 -16.92
N SER A 239 6.33 -5.41 -17.18
CA SER A 239 7.70 -5.67 -17.68
C SER A 239 7.94 -5.10 -19.08
N HIS A 240 6.87 -4.87 -19.86
CA HIS A 240 6.95 -4.21 -21.17
C HIS A 240 7.24 -2.70 -21.08
N LEU A 241 6.83 -2.05 -19.98
CA LEU A 241 7.15 -0.63 -19.73
C LEU A 241 8.64 -0.44 -19.39
N ASN A 242 9.33 -1.50 -18.97
CA ASN A 242 10.75 -1.48 -18.59
C ASN A 242 11.71 -1.60 -19.80
N ARG A 243 11.21 -1.64 -21.05
CA ARG A 243 12.09 -1.81 -22.24
C ARG A 243 12.56 -0.49 -22.88
N HIS A 244 12.13 0.65 -22.36
CA HIS A 244 12.47 1.98 -22.90
C HIS A 244 12.94 2.99 -21.84
N ALA A 245 13.35 2.52 -20.66
CA ALA A 245 14.02 3.34 -19.64
C ALA A 245 15.53 3.13 -19.69
#